data_AF-A0A2H0J013-F1
#
_entry.id   AF-A0A2H0J013-F1
#
_cell.length_a   1.000
_cell.length_b   1.000
_cell.length_c   1.000
_cell.angle_alpha   90.00
_cell.angle_beta   90.00
_cell.angle_gamma   90.00
#
_symmetry.space_group_name_H-M   'P 1'
#
loop_
_entity.id
_entity.type
_entity.pdbx_description
1 polymer ?
#
loop_
_entity_poly.entity_id
_entity_poly.type
_entity_poly.pdbx_seq_one_letter_code
_entity_poly.pdbx_strand_id
1 'polypeptide(L)'
;NMAQIIVEAVRHPGFSLVQVLSPCVTFRPDQAVWRDFVRTAEVDCTDDAARAARRLMTDDGFNVGKVLFKGSRAPYRPEFEPSSGSIADLESRFML
;
A
#
# COMPACT_ATOMS: atom_id res chain seq x y z
N ASN A 1 13.14 6.69 1.90
CA ASN A 1 11.86 6.56 2.61
C ASN A 1 10.84 5.68 1.86
N MET A 2 10.37 6.04 0.66
CA MET A 2 9.36 5.23 -0.06
C MET A 2 9.72 3.75 -0.27
N ALA A 3 10.94 3.46 -0.76
CA ALA A 3 11.37 2.08 -0.96
C ALA A 3 11.35 1.25 0.35
N GLN A 4 11.65 1.87 1.49
CA GLN A 4 11.61 1.20 2.79
C GLN A 4 10.18 0.88 3.21
N ILE A 5 9.23 1.80 2.97
CA ILE A 5 7.79 1.57 3.21
C ILE A 5 7.27 0.43 2.33
N ILE A 6 7.66 0.39 1.06
CA ILE A 6 7.28 -0.70 0.16
C ILE A 6 7.85 -2.04 0.65
N VAL A 7 9.12 -2.07 1.06
CA VAL A 7 9.74 -3.29 1.62
C VAL A 7 9.00 -3.74 2.88
N GLU A 8 8.64 -2.82 3.78
CA GLU A 8 7.84 -3.16 4.96
C GLU A 8 6.45 -3.69 4.58
N ALA A 9 5.78 -3.06 3.62
CA ALA A 9 4.46 -3.47 3.13
C ALA A 9 4.48 -4.88 2.52
N VAL A 10 5.51 -5.21 1.73
CA VAL A 10 5.71 -6.55 1.14
C VAL A 10 5.99 -7.60 2.23
N ARG A 11 6.74 -7.25 3.27
CA ARG A 11 7.07 -8.15 4.37
C ARG A 11 5.93 -8.36 5.36
N HIS A 12 4.92 -7.48 5.37
CA HIS A 12 3.79 -7.61 6.28
C HIS A 12 2.95 -8.86 5.92
N PRO A 13 2.68 -9.75 6.89
CA PRO A 13 1.87 -10.94 6.64
C PRO A 13 0.39 -10.56 6.50
N GLY A 14 -0.04 -10.30 5.27
CA GLY A 14 -1.42 -9.97 4.96
C GLY A 14 -1.54 -8.90 3.89
N PHE A 15 -2.61 -8.11 3.99
CA PHE A 15 -2.88 -7.04 3.04
C PHE A 15 -2.21 -5.74 3.51
N SER A 16 -1.46 -5.10 2.62
CA SER A 16 -0.85 -3.80 2.84
C SER A 16 -1.35 -2.81 1.80
N LEU A 17 -1.74 -1.61 2.25
CA LEU A 17 -2.07 -0.48 1.40
C LEU A 17 -1.00 0.60 1.55
N VAL A 18 -0.41 1.03 0.43
CA VAL A 18 0.54 2.15 0.37
C VAL A 18 -0.03 3.20 -0.57
N GLN A 19 -0.56 4.29 -0.02
CA GLN A 19 -0.99 5.44 -0.81
C GLN A 19 0.22 6.28 -1.20
N VAL A 20 0.42 6.50 -2.50
CA VAL A 20 1.54 7.29 -3.03
C VAL A 20 0.99 8.53 -3.74
N LEU A 21 1.43 9.71 -3.30
CA LEU A 21 1.17 10.96 -4.00
C LEU A 21 2.05 11.02 -5.25
N SER A 22 1.45 10.79 -6.42
CA SER A 22 2.12 10.81 -7.72
C SER A 22 1.56 11.95 -8.57
N PRO A 23 2.26 13.08 -8.72
CA PRO A 23 1.74 14.23 -9.45
C PRO A 23 1.61 13.93 -10.95
N CYS A 24 0.47 14.28 -11.53
CA CYS A 24 0.22 14.22 -12.98
C CYS A 24 0.37 15.62 -13.59
N VAL A 25 1.61 16.07 -13.76
CA VAL A 25 1.91 17.48 -14.12
C VAL A 25 1.33 17.93 -15.46
N THR A 26 1.07 17.01 -16.40
CA THR A 26 0.50 17.33 -17.72
C THR A 26 -0.94 17.80 -17.64
N PHE A 27 -1.77 17.12 -16.83
CA PHE A 27 -3.21 17.42 -16.73
C PHE A 27 -3.59 18.13 -15.44
N ARG A 28 -2.69 18.12 -14.45
CA ARG A 28 -2.85 18.69 -13.12
C ARG A 28 -1.58 19.43 -12.69
N PRO A 29 -1.29 20.59 -13.32
CA PRO A 29 -0.07 21.36 -13.02
C PRO A 29 -0.03 21.86 -11.57
N ASP A 30 -1.20 22.00 -10.93
CA ASP A 30 -1.34 22.30 -9.50
C ASP A 30 -0.66 21.26 -8.59
N GLN A 31 -0.47 20.03 -9.05
CA GLN A 31 0.15 18.96 -8.27
C GLN A 31 1.68 19.04 -8.25
N ALA A 32 2.30 19.84 -9.14
CA ALA A 32 3.75 19.99 -9.18
C ALA A 32 4.33 20.55 -7.87
N VAL A 33 3.55 21.35 -7.15
CA VAL A 33 3.94 21.98 -5.88
C VAL A 33 3.67 21.11 -4.65
N TRP A 34 3.10 19.91 -4.80
CA TRP A 34 2.82 19.01 -3.66
C TRP A 34 4.05 18.73 -2.80
N ARG A 35 5.25 18.72 -3.39
CA ARG A 35 6.51 18.53 -2.66
C ARG A 35 6.73 19.59 -1.56
N ASP A 36 6.16 20.78 -1.72
CA ASP A 36 6.31 21.88 -0.76
C ASP A 36 5.30 21.77 0.40
N PHE A 37 4.23 20.98 0.22
CA PHE A 37 3.20 20.74 1.23
C PHE A 37 3.41 19.44 2.02
N VAL A 38 4.05 18.43 1.42
CA VAL A 38 4.30 17.16 2.10
C VAL A 38 5.21 17.33 3.31
N ARG A 39 4.85 16.64 4.39
CA ARG A 39 5.60 16.63 5.65
C ARG A 39 5.61 15.24 6.24
N THR A 40 6.65 14.95 7.03
CA THR A 40 6.72 13.64 7.71
C THR A 40 5.67 13.60 8.80
N ALA A 41 4.85 12.55 8.82
CA ALA A 41 3.86 12.36 9.88
C ALA A 41 4.57 12.31 11.26
N GLU A 42 4.13 13.14 12.20
CA GLU A 42 4.72 13.17 13.54
C GLU A 42 4.33 11.95 14.37
N VAL A 43 3.11 11.44 14.15
CA VAL A 43 2.54 10.33 14.90
C VAL A 43 3.20 8.99 14.56
N ASP A 44 3.38 8.15 15.58
CA ASP A 44 3.84 6.78 15.39
C ASP A 44 2.70 5.84 14.99
N CYS A 45 3.10 4.71 14.39
CA CYS A 45 2.22 3.62 14.00
C CYS A 45 1.35 3.15 15.17
N THR A 46 0.11 2.76 14.88
CA THR A 46 -0.85 2.24 15.86
C THR A 46 -1.46 0.93 15.36
N ASP A 47 -1.89 0.08 16.29
CA ASP A 47 -2.68 -1.13 16.04
C ASP A 47 -4.18 -0.95 16.34
N ASP A 48 -4.55 0.18 16.96
CA ASP A 48 -5.94 0.65 17.05
C ASP A 48 -6.44 1.25 15.72
N ALA A 49 -7.33 0.52 15.05
CA ALA A 49 -7.95 0.92 13.79
C ALA A 49 -8.79 2.21 13.90
N ALA A 50 -9.49 2.42 15.02
CA ALA A 50 -10.31 3.63 15.22
C ALA A 50 -9.42 4.86 15.37
N ARG A 51 -8.28 4.73 16.05
CA ARG A 51 -7.28 5.81 16.14
C ARG A 51 -6.65 6.12 14.78
N ALA A 52 -6.29 5.11 14.01
CA ALA A 52 -5.77 5.29 12.65
C ALA A 52 -6.80 5.99 11.73
N ALA A 53 -8.06 5.56 11.77
CA ALA A 53 -9.14 6.17 10.99
C ALA A 53 -9.34 7.64 11.35
N ARG A 54 -9.39 7.98 12.64
CA ARG A 54 -9.49 9.39 13.07
C ARG A 54 -8.35 10.24 12.52
N ARG A 55 -7.11 9.76 12.63
CA ARG A 55 -5.92 10.46 12.10
C ARG A 55 -6.02 10.70 10.60
N LEU A 56 -6.43 9.69 9.83
CA LEU A 56 -6.60 9.81 8.39
C LEU A 56 -7.70 10.83 8.02
N MET A 57 -8.84 10.77 8.70
CA MET A 57 -9.99 11.62 8.40
C MET A 57 -9.78 13.09 8.78
N THR A 58 -8.89 13.37 9.72
CA THR A 58 -8.52 14.75 10.11
C THR A 58 -7.27 15.26 9.40
N ASP A 59 -6.66 14.44 8.54
CA ASP A 59 -5.47 14.83 7.79
C ASP A 59 -5.82 15.73 6.60
N ASP A 60 -4.90 16.62 6.22
CA ASP A 60 -5.02 17.42 5.00
C ASP A 60 -4.53 16.66 3.74
N GLY A 61 -4.08 15.42 3.91
CA GLY A 61 -3.60 14.55 2.84
C GLY A 61 -2.11 14.66 2.54
N PHE A 62 -1.35 15.46 3.30
CA PHE A 62 0.06 15.74 3.04
C PHE A 62 1.02 15.19 4.11
N ASN A 63 0.52 14.48 5.12
CA ASN A 63 1.36 13.72 6.03
C ASN A 63 1.82 12.39 5.38
N VAL A 64 3.13 12.22 5.20
CA VAL A 64 3.73 11.06 4.52
C VAL A 64 4.87 10.42 5.34
N GLY A 65 5.38 9.29 4.86
CA GLY A 65 6.68 8.79 5.30
C GLY A 65 6.72 7.94 6.56
N LYS A 66 5.57 7.64 7.18
CA LYS A 66 5.43 6.66 8.28
C LYS A 66 4.21 5.75 8.05
N VAL A 67 4.26 4.54 8.62
CA VAL A 67 3.12 3.62 8.64
C VAL A 67 2.07 4.15 9.61
N LEU A 68 0.86 4.38 9.12
CA LEU A 68 -0.25 4.88 9.94
C LEU A 68 -0.82 3.80 10.86
N PHE A 69 -0.96 2.58 10.34
CA PHE A 69 -1.61 1.45 11.00
C PHE A 69 -0.93 0.13 10.66
N LYS A 70 -0.79 -0.74 11.67
CA LYS A 70 -0.28 -2.10 11.49
C LYS A 70 -1.03 -3.06 12.40
N GLY A 71 -2.01 -3.76 11.84
CA GLY A 71 -2.74 -4.81 12.55
C GLY A 71 -1.99 -6.16 12.54
N SER A 72 -2.57 -7.14 13.25
CA SER A 72 -2.04 -8.51 13.36
C SER A 72 -3.07 -9.58 12.94
N ARG A 73 -4.12 -9.18 12.22
CA ARG A 73 -5.16 -10.10 11.74
C ARG A 73 -4.54 -11.16 10.83
N ALA A 74 -4.89 -12.42 11.06
CA ALA A 74 -4.43 -13.52 10.22
C ALA A 74 -4.79 -13.26 8.74
N PRO A 75 -3.85 -13.46 7.81
CA PRO A 75 -4.10 -13.26 6.39
C PRO A 75 -5.14 -14.27 5.90
N TYR A 76 -6.01 -13.84 4.99
CA TYR A 76 -6.89 -14.75 4.28
C TYR A 76 -6.05 -15.73 3.46
N ARG A 77 -6.30 -17.03 3.63
CA ARG A 77 -5.71 -18.10 2.83
C ARG A 77 -6.84 -19.00 2.36
N PRO A 78 -7.25 -18.93 1.07
CA PRO A 78 -8.19 -19.91 0.55
C PRO A 78 -7.52 -21.27 0.51
N GLU A 79 -8.31 -22.33 0.63
CA GLU A 79 -7.85 -23.68 0.31
C GLU A 79 -7.63 -23.74 -1.20
N PHE A 80 -6.38 -24.01 -1.61
CA PHE A 80 -6.07 -24.32 -2.99
C PHE A 80 -5.94 -25.83 -3.11
N GLU A 81 -6.63 -26.43 -4.07
CA GLU A 81 -6.22 -27.75 -4.52
C GLU A 81 -4.87 -27.61 -5.23
N PRO A 82 -3.81 -28.28 -4.77
CA PRO A 82 -2.54 -28.26 -5.47
C PRO A 82 -2.73 -28.88 -6.86
N SER A 83 -2.78 -28.05 -7.90
CA SER A 83 -2.79 -28.55 -9.27
C SER A 83 -1.35 -28.85 -9.69
N SER A 84 -1.04 -30.12 -9.92
CA SER A 84 0.17 -30.49 -10.64
C SER A 84 -0.02 -30.18 -12.13
N GLY A 85 0.62 -29.12 -12.61
CA GLY A 85 0.65 -28.74 -14.03
C GLY A 85 2.01 -28.17 -14.39
N SER A 86 2.48 -28.44 -15.59
CA SER A 86 3.71 -27.87 -16.14
C SER A 86 3.45 -26.48 -16.75
N ILE A 87 4.52 -25.72 -16.97
CA ILE A 87 4.45 -24.46 -17.74
C ILE A 87 3.89 -24.73 -19.15
N ALA A 88 4.25 -25.85 -19.77
CA ALA A 88 3.73 -26.25 -21.08
C ALA A 88 2.19 -26.47 -21.07
N ASP A 89 1.64 -26.98 -19.96
CA ASP A 89 0.19 -27.15 -19.80
C ASP A 89 -0.55 -25.81 -19.71
N LEU A 90 0.12 -24.77 -19.19
CA LEU A 90 -0.40 -23.40 -19.21
C LEU A 90 -0.30 -22.80 -20.62
N GLU A 91 0.85 -22.93 -21.27
CA GLU A 91 1.11 -22.37 -22.61
C GLU A 91 0.14 -22.93 -23.67
N SER A 92 -0.17 -24.22 -23.62
CA SER A 92 -1.09 -24.86 -24.58
C SER A 92 -2.52 -24.28 -24.56
N ARG A 93 -2.97 -23.72 -23.42
CA ARG A 93 -4.30 -23.10 -23.28
C ARG A 93 -4.41 -21.74 -23.98
N PHE A 94 -3.29 -21.16 -24.42
CA PHE A 94 -3.23 -19.88 -25.13
C PHE A 94 -2.96 -20.04 -26.63
N MET A 95 -2.84 -21.26 -27.15
CA MET A 95 -2.73 -21.50 -28.58
C MET A 95 -4.13 -21.51 -29.22
N LEU A 96 -4.31 -20.70 -30.26
CA LEU A 96 -5.52 -20.60 -31.09
C LEU A 96 -5.62 -21.74 -32.10
#